data_AF-J0ZPI9-F1
#
_entry.id   AF-J0ZPI9-F1
#
_cell.length_a   1.000
_cell.length_b   1.000
_cell.length_c   1.000
_cell.angle_alpha   90.00
_cell.angle_beta   90.00
_cell.angle_gamma   90.00
#
_symmetry.space_group_name_H-M   'P 1'
#
loop_
_entity.id
_entity.type
_entity.pdbx_description
1 polymer ?
#
loop_
_entity_poly.entity_id
_entity_poly.type
_entity_poly.pdbx_seq_one_letter_code
_entity_poly.pdbx_strand_id
1 'polypeptide(L)'
;MFISNAYAQNEMSTIDRIEDAVHHAERVFPPFDFSHFSSHLFWLAISFGLFYFFIARIIVPRIGGVIEIRRDRIASDLDQAARMNQERASAVEAYERELADARSRAHMIAQTAHDNAQKQAADERHAAEMALDKKLKDAEKRIFKIKDHAMQDVGKIAEETSRAIVHEFLGKNISESVATATVKLLRN
;
A
#
# COMPACT_ATOMS: atom_id res chain seq x y z
N MET A 1 -33.15 -26.94 -127.13
CA MET A 1 -32.29 -27.24 -125.97
C MET A 1 -32.15 -25.96 -125.18
N PHE A 2 -32.80 -25.88 -124.00
CA PHE A 2 -32.66 -24.85 -122.95
C PHE A 2 -33.07 -23.39 -123.35
N ILE A 3 -33.87 -22.59 -122.63
CA ILE A 3 -34.18 -22.51 -121.20
C ILE A 3 -35.61 -21.96 -121.00
N SER A 4 -36.32 -22.63 -120.09
CA SER A 4 -37.59 -22.31 -119.47
C SER A 4 -37.63 -21.00 -118.65
N ASN A 5 -38.79 -20.33 -118.72
CA ASN A 5 -39.61 -19.92 -117.57
C ASN A 5 -38.98 -19.03 -116.47
N ALA A 6 -38.54 -17.82 -116.82
CA ALA A 6 -38.05 -16.84 -115.84
C ALA A 6 -39.14 -15.97 -115.16
N TYR A 7 -40.39 -15.99 -115.65
CA TYR A 7 -41.47 -15.16 -115.09
C TYR A 7 -42.40 -15.88 -114.11
N ALA A 8 -42.57 -17.21 -114.19
CA ALA A 8 -43.39 -17.97 -113.23
C ALA A 8 -42.66 -18.33 -111.93
N GLN A 9 -41.32 -18.36 -111.93
CA GLN A 9 -40.52 -18.72 -110.76
C GLN A 9 -40.40 -17.58 -109.74
N ASN A 10 -40.65 -16.33 -110.17
CA ASN A 10 -40.63 -15.18 -109.27
C ASN A 10 -41.92 -15.03 -108.46
N GLU A 11 -43.10 -15.35 -109.02
CA GLU A 11 -44.35 -15.29 -108.22
C GLU A 11 -44.42 -16.42 -107.19
N MET A 12 -44.05 -17.65 -107.56
CA MET A 12 -44.10 -18.79 -106.65
C MET A 12 -43.04 -18.73 -105.54
N SER A 13 -41.84 -18.21 -105.80
CA SER A 13 -40.83 -17.99 -104.76
C SER A 13 -41.10 -16.78 -103.87
N THR A 14 -41.86 -15.80 -104.37
CA THR A 14 -42.26 -14.65 -103.56
C THR A 14 -43.41 -15.04 -102.63
N ILE A 15 -44.35 -15.88 -103.08
CA ILE A 15 -45.43 -16.42 -102.21
C ILE A 15 -44.86 -17.34 -101.12
N ASP A 16 -43.94 -18.25 -101.46
CA ASP A 16 -43.29 -19.17 -100.49
C ASP A 16 -42.44 -18.39 -99.45
N ARG A 17 -41.73 -17.34 -99.89
CA ARG A 17 -41.00 -16.42 -98.99
C ARG A 17 -41.91 -15.54 -98.14
N ILE A 18 -43.10 -15.19 -98.64
CA ILE A 18 -44.11 -14.45 -97.89
C ILE A 18 -44.77 -15.37 -96.87
N GLU A 19 -45.08 -16.63 -97.21
CA GLU A 19 -45.60 -17.63 -96.27
C GLU A 19 -44.58 -17.93 -95.16
N ASP A 20 -43.31 -18.18 -95.49
CA ASP A 20 -42.25 -18.38 -94.50
C ASP A 20 -42.04 -17.14 -93.61
N ALA A 21 -42.03 -15.94 -94.19
CA ALA A 21 -41.91 -14.69 -93.43
C ALA A 21 -43.09 -14.46 -92.48
N VAL A 22 -44.31 -14.85 -92.88
CA VAL A 22 -45.52 -14.78 -92.05
C VAL A 22 -45.47 -15.82 -90.92
N HIS A 23 -45.01 -17.05 -91.18
CA HIS A 23 -44.78 -18.08 -90.15
C HIS A 23 -43.66 -17.73 -89.16
N HIS A 24 -42.70 -16.90 -89.55
CA HIS A 24 -41.66 -16.37 -88.67
C HIS A 24 -42.08 -15.11 -87.89
N ALA A 25 -43.00 -14.31 -88.43
CA ALA A 25 -43.55 -13.12 -87.74
C ALA A 25 -44.44 -13.47 -86.54
N GLU A 26 -45.02 -14.67 -86.52
CA GLU A 26 -45.85 -15.16 -85.42
C GLU A 26 -45.03 -15.82 -84.29
N ARG A 27 -43.74 -16.11 -84.50
CA ARG A 27 -42.85 -16.64 -83.47
C ARG A 27 -42.26 -15.53 -82.61
N VAL A 28 -42.66 -15.49 -81.33
CA VAL A 28 -42.05 -14.67 -80.28
C VAL A 28 -40.52 -14.84 -80.32
N PHE A 29 -39.77 -13.73 -80.21
CA PHE A 29 -38.30 -13.73 -80.20
C PHE A 29 -37.81 -14.76 -79.17
N PRO A 30 -37.06 -15.80 -79.55
CA PRO A 30 -36.82 -16.97 -78.68
C PRO A 30 -36.27 -16.66 -77.27
N PRO A 31 -35.42 -15.63 -77.07
CA PRO A 31 -35.00 -15.18 -75.73
C PRO A 31 -36.09 -14.57 -74.83
N PHE A 32 -37.20 -14.10 -75.40
CA PHE A 32 -38.30 -13.43 -74.69
C PHE A 32 -39.60 -14.24 -74.72
N ASP A 33 -39.50 -15.56 -74.88
CA ASP A 33 -40.65 -16.44 -74.73
C ASP A 33 -41.05 -16.57 -73.25
N PHE A 34 -42.05 -15.78 -72.86
CA PHE A 34 -42.59 -15.72 -71.50
C PHE A 34 -43.21 -17.04 -71.00
N SER A 35 -43.49 -18.00 -71.89
CA SER A 35 -44.09 -19.28 -71.51
C SER A 35 -43.21 -20.09 -70.53
N HIS A 36 -41.89 -19.98 -70.65
CA HIS A 36 -40.95 -20.68 -69.76
C HIS A 36 -40.63 -19.93 -68.46
N PHE A 37 -40.91 -18.62 -68.37
CA PHE A 37 -40.57 -17.82 -67.20
C PHE A 37 -41.33 -18.28 -65.94
N SER A 38 -42.56 -18.76 -66.09
CA SER A 38 -43.36 -19.30 -64.98
C SER A 38 -42.68 -20.52 -64.34
N SER A 39 -42.09 -21.41 -65.13
CA SER A 39 -41.36 -22.59 -64.62
C SER A 39 -40.06 -22.18 -63.91
N HIS A 40 -39.32 -21.21 -64.47
CA HIS A 40 -38.12 -20.67 -63.84
C HIS A 40 -38.45 -19.98 -62.50
N LEU A 41 -39.52 -19.18 -62.45
CA LEU A 41 -40.00 -18.52 -61.22
C LEU A 41 -40.45 -19.53 -60.17
N PHE A 42 -41.12 -20.60 -60.58
CA PHE A 42 -41.53 -21.69 -59.68
C PHE A 42 -40.31 -22.38 -59.05
N TRP A 43 -39.33 -22.78 -59.86
CA TRP A 43 -38.10 -23.39 -59.35
C TRP A 43 -37.23 -22.41 -58.56
N LEU A 44 -37.19 -21.14 -58.94
CA LEU A 44 -36.55 -20.08 -58.18
C LEU A 44 -37.18 -19.96 -56.79
N ALA A 45 -38.51 -19.94 -56.69
CA ALA A 45 -39.21 -19.85 -55.42
C ALA A 45 -38.92 -21.06 -54.52
N ILE A 46 -38.90 -22.28 -55.09
CA ILE A 46 -38.57 -23.51 -54.35
C ILE A 46 -37.12 -23.49 -53.86
N SER A 47 -36.16 -23.23 -54.75
CA SER A 47 -34.73 -23.23 -54.41
C SER A 47 -34.37 -22.11 -53.44
N PHE A 48 -34.92 -20.91 -53.65
CA PHE A 48 -34.75 -19.77 -52.75
C PHE A 48 -35.40 -20.03 -51.40
N GLY A 49 -36.61 -20.61 -51.35
CA GLY A 49 -37.28 -20.98 -50.11
C GLY A 49 -36.50 -22.02 -49.31
N LEU A 50 -36.00 -23.06 -49.97
CA LEU A 50 -35.16 -24.08 -49.35
C LEU A 50 -33.86 -23.48 -48.80
N PHE A 51 -33.20 -22.63 -49.59
CA PHE A 51 -31.97 -21.95 -49.18
C PHE A 51 -32.21 -20.97 -48.02
N TYR A 52 -33.29 -20.20 -48.08
CA TYR A 52 -33.71 -19.30 -47.00
C TYR A 52 -33.94 -20.07 -45.70
N PHE A 53 -34.66 -21.19 -45.77
CA PHE A 53 -34.89 -22.04 -44.61
C PHE A 53 -33.57 -22.58 -44.04
N PHE A 54 -32.63 -23.01 -44.89
CA PHE A 54 -31.30 -23.45 -44.47
C PHE A 54 -30.53 -22.35 -43.74
N ILE A 55 -30.48 -21.12 -44.30
CA ILE A 55 -29.82 -19.97 -43.66
C ILE A 55 -30.46 -19.65 -42.31
N ALA A 56 -31.79 -19.52 -42.29
CA ALA A 56 -32.54 -19.13 -41.10
C ALA A 56 -32.35 -20.16 -39.97
N ARG A 57 -32.32 -21.45 -40.30
CA ARG A 57 -32.24 -22.53 -39.31
C ARG A 57 -30.82 -22.86 -38.86
N ILE A 58 -29.80 -22.63 -39.69
CA ILE A 58 -28.42 -23.12 -39.43
C ILE A 58 -27.42 -21.97 -39.31
N ILE A 59 -27.41 -21.02 -40.24
CA ILE A 59 -26.38 -19.97 -40.28
C ILE A 59 -26.66 -18.89 -39.24
N VAL A 60 -27.89 -18.38 -39.18
CA VAL A 60 -28.30 -17.34 -38.23
C VAL A 60 -28.05 -17.76 -36.77
N PRO A 61 -28.49 -18.94 -36.29
CA PRO A 61 -28.22 -19.33 -34.90
C PRO A 61 -26.73 -19.54 -34.60
N ARG A 62 -25.92 -19.98 -35.58
CA ARG A 62 -24.46 -20.10 -35.39
C ARG A 62 -23.79 -18.75 -35.18
N ILE A 63 -24.15 -17.74 -35.98
CA ILE A 63 -23.61 -16.39 -35.84
C ILE A 63 -24.09 -15.75 -34.53
N GLY A 64 -25.37 -15.92 -34.19
CA GLY A 64 -25.93 -15.46 -32.91
C GLY A 64 -25.19 -16.05 -31.70
N GLY A 65 -24.91 -17.36 -31.72
CA GLY A 65 -24.17 -18.03 -30.65
C GLY A 65 -22.75 -17.47 -30.45
N VAL A 66 -22.02 -17.14 -31.52
CA VAL A 66 -20.67 -16.56 -31.41
C VAL A 66 -20.71 -15.15 -30.81
N ILE A 67 -21.71 -14.36 -31.17
CA ILE A 67 -21.89 -13.01 -30.59
C ILE A 67 -22.18 -13.13 -29.10
N GLU A 68 -23.08 -14.04 -28.70
CA GLU A 68 -23.44 -14.24 -27.30
C GLU A 68 -22.24 -14.70 -26.46
N ILE A 69 -21.49 -15.70 -26.94
CA ILE A 69 -20.26 -16.18 -26.27
C ILE A 69 -19.28 -15.03 -26.02
N ARG A 70 -19.10 -14.13 -27.00
CA ARG A 70 -18.21 -12.98 -26.84
C ARG A 70 -18.76 -11.99 -25.83
N ARG A 71 -20.07 -11.72 -25.84
CA ARG A 71 -20.71 -10.83 -24.86
C ARG A 71 -20.59 -11.37 -23.45
N ASP A 72 -20.91 -12.65 -23.26
CA ASP A 72 -20.78 -13.35 -21.98
C ASP A 72 -19.35 -13.35 -21.48
N ARG A 73 -18.39 -13.58 -22.38
CA ARG A 73 -16.97 -13.54 -22.04
C ARG A 73 -16.54 -12.16 -21.57
N ILE A 74 -16.90 -11.11 -22.30
CA ILE A 74 -16.59 -9.72 -21.95
C ILE A 74 -17.23 -9.34 -20.62
N ALA A 75 -18.51 -9.69 -20.42
CA ALA A 75 -19.22 -9.44 -19.17
C ALA A 75 -18.54 -10.15 -17.99
N SER A 76 -18.20 -11.43 -18.16
CA SER A 76 -17.50 -12.22 -17.14
C SER A 76 -16.11 -11.66 -16.81
N ASP A 77 -15.34 -11.26 -17.83
CA ASP A 77 -14.01 -10.67 -17.66
C ASP A 77 -14.12 -9.29 -16.97
N LEU A 78 -15.14 -8.49 -17.29
CA LEU A 78 -15.40 -7.19 -16.64
C LEU A 78 -15.80 -7.38 -15.17
N ASP A 79 -16.70 -8.32 -14.88
CA ASP A 79 -17.13 -8.66 -13.53
C ASP A 79 -15.95 -9.19 -12.69
N GLN A 80 -15.09 -10.03 -13.28
CA GLN A 80 -13.90 -10.52 -12.62
C GLN A 80 -12.92 -9.38 -12.34
N ALA A 81 -12.69 -8.48 -13.30
CA ALA A 81 -11.84 -7.31 -13.10
C ALA A 81 -12.39 -6.37 -12.01
N ALA A 82 -13.72 -6.17 -11.97
CA ALA A 82 -14.38 -5.37 -10.93
C ALA A 82 -14.19 -5.99 -9.53
N ARG A 83 -14.40 -7.31 -9.40
CA ARG A 83 -14.15 -8.04 -8.14
C ARG A 83 -12.69 -7.93 -7.71
N MET A 84 -11.74 -8.18 -8.61
CA MET A 84 -10.31 -8.07 -8.30
C MET A 84 -9.92 -6.64 -7.90
N ASN A 85 -10.49 -5.62 -8.53
CA ASN A 85 -10.26 -4.23 -8.13
C ASN A 85 -10.83 -3.91 -6.75
N GLN A 86 -12.02 -4.41 -6.43
CA GLN A 86 -12.63 -4.24 -5.11
C GLN A 86 -11.81 -4.95 -4.02
N GLU A 87 -11.38 -6.19 -4.26
CA GLU A 87 -10.50 -6.93 -3.34
C GLU A 87 -9.18 -6.20 -3.14
N ARG A 88 -8.55 -5.71 -4.21
CA ARG A 88 -7.33 -4.90 -4.14
C ARG A 88 -7.54 -3.62 -3.32
N ALA A 89 -8.62 -2.88 -3.56
CA ALA A 89 -8.93 -1.66 -2.82
C ALA A 89 -9.10 -1.96 -1.32
N SER A 90 -9.84 -3.02 -0.97
CA SER A 90 -10.02 -3.44 0.42
C SER A 90 -8.73 -3.89 1.10
N ALA A 91 -7.85 -4.58 0.37
CA ALA A 91 -6.55 -5.02 0.86
C ALA A 91 -5.60 -3.83 1.09
N VAL A 92 -5.62 -2.85 0.19
CA VAL A 92 -4.85 -1.60 0.34
C VAL A 92 -5.32 -0.82 1.56
N GLU A 93 -6.64 -0.65 1.72
CA GLU A 93 -7.20 0.05 2.88
C GLU A 93 -6.83 -0.64 4.20
N ALA A 94 -6.96 -1.97 4.26
CA ALA A 94 -6.57 -2.75 5.44
C ALA A 94 -5.07 -2.61 5.75
N TYR A 95 -4.21 -2.67 4.73
CA TYR A 95 -2.77 -2.51 4.87
C TYR A 95 -2.40 -1.10 5.35
N GLU A 96 -2.97 -0.06 4.77
CA GLU A 96 -2.73 1.33 5.17
C GLU A 96 -3.19 1.58 6.62
N ARG A 97 -4.34 1.03 7.00
CA ARG A 97 -4.84 1.09 8.38
C ARG A 97 -3.90 0.39 9.36
N GLU A 98 -3.47 -0.83 9.04
CA GLU A 98 -2.55 -1.58 9.89
C GLU A 98 -1.19 -0.86 10.04
N LEU A 99 -0.70 -0.25 8.95
CA LEU A 99 0.53 0.54 8.97
C LEU A 99 0.38 1.82 9.82
N ALA A 100 -0.75 2.51 9.72
CA ALA A 100 -1.06 3.68 10.55
C ALA A 100 -1.14 3.29 12.04
N ASP A 101 -1.84 2.21 12.36
CA ASP A 101 -1.95 1.69 13.72
C ASP A 101 -0.60 1.24 14.27
N ALA A 102 0.23 0.57 13.47
CA ALA A 102 1.58 0.16 13.85
C ALA A 102 2.49 1.37 14.14
N ARG A 103 2.44 2.41 13.30
CA ARG A 103 3.17 3.67 13.53
C ARG A 103 2.70 4.37 14.80
N SER A 104 1.39 4.46 15.01
CA SER A 104 0.81 5.03 16.23
C SER A 104 1.26 4.28 17.48
N ARG A 105 1.20 2.94 17.47
CA ARG A 105 1.71 2.10 18.56
C ARG A 105 3.21 2.29 18.79
N ALA A 106 4.02 2.35 17.75
CA ALA A 106 5.45 2.60 17.88
C ALA A 106 5.75 3.95 18.53
N HIS A 107 5.04 5.01 18.12
CA HIS A 107 5.14 6.33 18.75
C HIS A 107 4.71 6.31 20.22
N MET A 108 3.61 5.64 20.57
CA MET A 108 3.18 5.50 21.96
C MET A 108 4.20 4.75 22.81
N ILE A 109 4.79 3.66 22.28
CA ILE A 109 5.83 2.89 22.98
C ILE A 109 7.07 3.77 23.20
N ALA A 110 7.52 4.48 22.16
CA ALA A 110 8.67 5.37 22.26
C ALA A 110 8.44 6.48 23.30
N GLN A 111 7.26 7.11 23.29
CA GLN A 111 6.91 8.14 24.26
C GLN A 111 6.87 7.58 25.68
N THR A 112 6.19 6.44 25.88
CA THR A 112 6.08 5.80 27.19
C THR A 112 7.45 5.38 27.73
N ALA A 113 8.33 4.86 26.87
CA ALA A 113 9.70 4.51 27.25
C ALA A 113 10.51 5.75 27.63
N HIS A 114 10.37 6.85 26.89
CA HIS A 114 11.02 8.12 27.21
C HIS A 114 10.55 8.69 28.55
N ASP A 115 9.23 8.74 28.77
CA ASP A 115 8.63 9.25 30.01
C ASP A 115 9.05 8.41 31.22
N ASN A 116 9.07 7.07 31.07
CA ASN A 116 9.54 6.16 32.12
C ASN A 116 11.04 6.34 32.41
N ALA A 117 11.87 6.47 31.37
CA ALA A 117 13.30 6.71 31.53
C ALA A 117 13.57 8.05 32.22
N GLN A 118 12.83 9.11 31.86
CA GLN A 118 12.95 10.42 32.49
C GLN A 118 12.55 10.36 33.97
N LYS A 119 11.45 9.67 34.29
CA LYS A 119 11.01 9.47 35.68
C LYS A 119 12.04 8.69 36.49
N GLN A 120 12.55 7.58 35.95
CA GLN A 120 13.57 6.78 36.62
C GLN A 120 14.87 7.58 36.85
N ALA A 121 15.30 8.36 35.85
CA ALA A 121 16.47 9.23 35.99
C ALA A 121 16.27 10.31 37.06
N ALA A 122 15.07 10.87 37.18
CA ALA A 122 14.75 11.83 38.24
C ALA A 122 14.77 11.16 39.64
N ASP A 123 14.20 9.97 39.77
CA ASP A 123 14.18 9.21 41.02
C ASP A 123 15.60 8.81 41.45
N GLU A 124 16.42 8.31 40.52
CA GLU A 124 17.83 7.96 40.77
C GLU A 124 18.66 9.19 41.15
N ARG A 125 18.43 10.32 40.48
CA ARG A 125 19.09 11.59 40.82
C ARG A 125 18.72 12.05 42.22
N HIS A 126 17.45 12.02 42.58
CA HIS A 126 17.00 12.39 43.93
C HIS A 126 17.61 11.46 44.99
N ALA A 127 17.66 10.15 44.73
CA ALA A 127 18.30 9.19 45.63
C ALA A 127 19.80 9.46 45.79
N ALA A 128 20.50 9.79 44.69
CA ALA A 128 21.91 10.16 44.72
C ALA A 128 22.14 11.46 45.51
N GLU A 129 21.30 12.48 45.31
CA GLU A 129 21.35 13.74 46.05
C GLU A 129 21.15 13.52 47.57
N MET A 130 20.19 12.69 47.97
CA MET A 130 20.00 12.31 49.38
C MET A 130 21.20 11.57 49.96
N ALA A 131 21.79 10.64 49.20
CA ALA A 131 22.97 9.90 49.63
C ALA A 131 24.20 10.80 49.78
N LEU A 132 24.35 11.79 48.88
CA LEU A 132 25.41 12.79 48.95
C LEU A 132 25.23 13.71 50.16
N ASP A 133 24.03 14.23 50.40
CA ASP A 133 23.73 15.07 51.58
C ASP A 133 24.05 14.34 52.89
N LYS A 134 23.67 13.06 52.99
CA LYS A 134 24.03 12.22 54.15
C LYS A 134 25.54 12.09 54.33
N LYS A 135 26.28 11.78 53.25
CA LYS A 135 27.74 11.68 53.29
C LYS A 135 28.39 13.00 53.68
N LEU A 136 27.86 14.13 53.21
CA LEU A 136 28.34 15.47 53.53
C LEU A 136 28.18 15.74 55.04
N LYS A 137 26.99 15.49 55.59
CA LYS A 137 26.72 15.64 57.04
C LYS A 137 27.59 14.72 57.91
N ASP A 138 27.83 13.49 57.47
CA ASP A 138 28.70 12.55 58.21
C ASP A 138 30.18 13.00 58.15
N ALA A 139 30.63 13.51 57.01
CA ALA A 139 31.96 14.10 56.87
C ALA A 139 32.13 15.35 57.74
N GLU A 140 31.14 16.25 57.76
CA GLU A 140 31.12 17.44 58.63
C GLU A 140 31.23 17.05 60.11
N LYS A 141 30.44 16.08 60.57
CA LYS A 141 30.54 15.56 61.95
C LYS A 141 31.92 15.01 62.27
N ARG A 142 32.53 14.29 61.31
CA ARG A 142 33.88 13.73 61.48
C ARG A 142 34.94 14.83 61.53
N ILE A 143 34.83 15.84 60.67
CA ILE A 143 35.72 17.03 60.70
C ILE A 143 35.59 17.74 62.05
N PHE A 144 34.37 17.92 62.56
CA PHE A 144 34.14 18.56 63.85
C PHE A 144 34.79 17.77 65.00
N LYS A 145 34.63 16.45 65.03
CA LYS A 145 35.30 15.58 66.02
C LYS A 145 36.82 15.65 65.95
N ILE A 146 37.40 15.64 64.74
CA ILE A 146 38.85 15.75 64.56
C ILE A 146 39.34 17.12 65.04
N LYS A 147 38.61 18.19 64.72
CA LYS A 147 38.91 19.54 65.20
C LYS A 147 38.88 19.60 66.72
N ASP A 148 37.83 19.07 67.36
CA ASP A 148 37.73 19.08 68.83
C ASP A 148 38.87 18.31 69.48
N HIS A 149 39.23 17.14 68.96
CA HIS A 149 40.37 16.36 69.44
C HIS A 149 41.70 17.12 69.27
N ALA A 150 41.93 17.72 68.09
CA ALA A 150 43.12 18.51 67.83
C ALA A 150 43.23 19.72 68.77
N MET A 151 42.12 20.40 69.06
CA MET A 151 42.09 21.52 70.02
C MET A 151 42.38 21.06 71.46
N GLN A 152 41.92 19.86 71.85
CA GLN A 152 42.26 19.27 73.14
C GLN A 152 43.74 18.93 73.25
N ASP A 153 44.33 18.34 72.19
CA ASP A 153 45.75 17.99 72.17
C ASP A 153 46.65 19.24 72.22
N VAL A 154 46.30 20.30 71.47
CA VAL A 154 46.99 21.61 71.58
C VAL A 154 46.91 22.15 73.00
N GLY A 155 45.76 22.03 73.67
CA GLY A 155 45.60 22.42 75.06
C GLY A 155 46.55 21.67 76.01
N LYS A 156 46.68 20.35 75.85
CA LYS A 156 47.62 19.53 76.64
C LYS A 156 49.06 19.92 76.38
N ILE A 157 49.45 20.10 75.11
CA ILE A 157 50.81 20.53 74.74
C ILE A 157 51.11 21.91 75.34
N ALA A 158 50.14 22.84 75.32
CA ALA A 158 50.29 24.16 75.92
C ALA A 158 50.45 24.09 77.45
N GLU A 159 49.69 23.24 78.14
CA GLU A 159 49.82 22.99 79.59
C GLU A 159 51.20 22.40 79.94
N GLU A 160 51.65 21.41 79.18
CA GLU A 160 52.95 20.76 79.36
C GLU A 160 54.11 21.72 79.10
N THR A 161 54.04 22.49 78.00
CA THR A 161 55.05 23.50 77.65
C THR A 161 55.09 24.63 78.67
N SER A 162 53.93 25.12 79.13
CA SER A 162 53.87 26.16 80.18
C SER A 162 54.49 25.67 81.48
N ARG A 163 54.25 24.40 81.85
CA ARG A 163 54.86 23.77 83.03
C ARG A 163 56.38 23.66 82.90
N ALA A 164 56.88 23.25 81.73
CA ALA A 164 58.31 23.19 81.43
C ALA A 164 58.98 24.56 81.55
N ILE A 165 58.39 25.60 80.96
CA ILE A 165 58.89 26.99 81.03
C ILE A 165 58.93 27.49 82.49
N VAL A 166 57.88 27.22 83.27
CA VAL A 166 57.80 27.63 84.68
C VAL A 166 58.81 26.88 85.55
N HIS A 167 59.02 25.59 85.29
CA HIS A 167 60.02 24.77 85.97
C HIS A 167 61.45 25.32 85.72
N GLU A 168 61.76 25.67 84.47
CA GLU A 168 63.04 26.28 84.07
C GLU A 168 63.30 27.61 84.82
N PHE A 169 62.26 28.45 84.98
CA PHE A 169 62.40 29.79 85.56
C PHE A 169 62.37 29.84 87.09
N LEU A 170 61.58 28.98 87.76
CA LEU A 170 61.33 29.06 89.22
C LEU A 170 61.97 27.93 90.03
N GLY A 171 62.52 26.89 89.39
CA GLY A 171 63.28 25.81 90.04
C GLY A 171 62.50 24.99 91.08
N LYS A 172 61.16 25.11 91.13
CA LYS A 172 60.26 24.35 92.02
C LYS A 172 59.07 23.79 91.24
N ASN A 173 58.70 22.56 91.58
CA ASN A 173 57.55 21.85 90.99
C ASN A 173 56.23 22.48 91.46
N ILE A 174 55.42 23.00 90.54
CA ILE A 174 54.05 23.43 90.82
C ILE A 174 53.12 22.21 90.73
N SER A 175 52.16 22.11 91.66
CA SER A 175 51.19 21.00 91.67
C SER A 175 50.29 21.04 90.43
N GLU A 176 49.94 19.85 89.94
CA GLU A 176 49.19 19.61 88.70
C GLU A 176 47.85 20.35 88.63
N SER A 177 47.24 20.62 89.79
CA SER A 177 45.98 21.37 89.93
C SER A 177 46.08 22.85 89.61
N VAL A 178 47.23 23.49 89.85
CA VAL A 178 47.40 24.94 89.64
C VAL A 178 47.67 25.22 88.17
N ALA A 179 48.54 24.43 87.51
CA ALA A 179 48.84 24.60 86.09
C ALA A 179 47.60 24.39 85.19
N THR A 180 46.79 23.37 85.50
CA THR A 180 45.53 23.12 84.79
C THR A 180 44.50 24.24 85.02
N ALA A 181 44.47 24.84 86.22
CA ALA A 181 43.59 25.97 86.51
C ALA A 181 43.97 27.24 85.74
N THR A 182 45.26 27.58 85.66
CA THR A 182 45.72 28.81 84.97
C THR A 182 45.49 28.73 83.46
N VAL A 183 45.78 27.59 82.83
CA VAL A 183 45.54 27.42 81.39
C VAL A 183 44.05 27.40 81.07
N LYS A 184 43.22 26.82 81.94
CA LYS A 184 41.77 26.84 81.79
C LYS A 184 41.16 28.24 81.95
N LEU A 185 41.73 29.08 82.81
CA LEU A 185 41.34 30.50 82.97
C LEU A 185 41.72 31.37 81.76
N LEU A 186 42.79 31.04 81.03
CA LEU A 186 43.19 31.73 79.80
C LEU A 186 42.45 31.25 78.54
N ARG A 187 41.78 30.09 78.61
CA ARG A 187 41.06 29.45 77.49
C ARG A 187 39.57 29.83 77.43
N ASN A 188 38.99 30.34 78.51
CA ASN A 188 37.64 30.93 78.53
C ASN A 188 37.70 32.39 78.09
#